data_AF-A0AB39P7U8-F1
#
_entry.id   AF-A0AB39P7U8-F1
#
_cell.length_a   1.000
_cell.length_b   1.000
_cell.length_c   1.000
_cell.angle_alpha   90.00
_cell.angle_beta   90.00
_cell.angle_gamma   90.00
#
_symmetry.space_group_name_H-M   'P 1'
#
loop_
_entity.id
_entity.type
_entity.pdbx_description
1 polymer ?
#
loop_
_entity_poly.entity_id
_entity_poly.type
_entity_poly.pdbx_seq_one_letter_code
_entity_poly.pdbx_strand_id
1 'polypeptide(L)'
;MTKHDTPRDAEGSKLCAWCGEPIQQTGVGRSKDYCRRSCRQRAYEARRQREIVVAAVASAVVRRDLSRDETAGTGGVPVPAPARELPPRQSATTASAMPPWPSEEYGGEPPAQS
;
A
#
# COMPACT_ATOMS: atom_id res chain seq x y z
N MET A 1 -3.54 -5.99 -24.65
CA MET A 1 -2.90 -6.59 -23.45
C MET A 1 -1.99 -7.74 -23.87
N THR A 2 -0.70 -7.46 -24.04
CA THR A 2 0.30 -8.48 -24.39
C THR A 2 0.50 -9.43 -23.21
N LYS A 3 0.15 -10.68 -23.48
CA LYS A 3 0.29 -11.87 -22.64
C LYS A 3 1.68 -11.89 -22.00
N HIS A 4 1.75 -12.02 -20.67
CA HIS A 4 3.02 -12.14 -19.96
C HIS A 4 3.83 -13.29 -20.56
N ASP A 5 4.90 -12.94 -21.29
CA ASP A 5 5.82 -13.95 -21.78
C ASP A 5 6.58 -14.48 -20.56
N THR A 6 6.41 -15.77 -20.26
CA THR A 6 7.14 -16.43 -19.18
C THR A 6 8.63 -16.31 -19.50
N PRO A 7 9.47 -15.71 -18.62
CA PRO A 7 10.89 -15.56 -18.89
C PRO A 7 11.54 -16.91 -19.18
N ARG A 8 12.55 -16.92 -20.06
CA ARG A 8 13.30 -18.13 -20.42
C ARG A 8 14.80 -17.92 -20.18
N ASP A 9 15.51 -18.98 -19.85
CA ASP A 9 16.98 -18.99 -19.79
C ASP A 9 17.62 -19.16 -21.18
N ALA A 10 18.96 -19.09 -21.21
CA ALA A 10 19.76 -19.23 -22.42
C ALA A 10 19.59 -20.60 -23.12
N GLU A 11 19.23 -21.64 -22.37
CA GLU A 11 18.93 -22.98 -22.90
C GLU A 11 17.47 -23.11 -23.36
N GLY A 12 16.67 -22.03 -23.20
CA GLY A 12 15.28 -21.96 -23.61
C GLY A 12 14.30 -22.60 -22.63
N SER A 13 14.75 -23.00 -21.43
CA SER A 13 13.88 -23.51 -20.37
C SER A 13 13.05 -22.37 -19.78
N LYS A 14 11.85 -22.68 -19.27
CA LYS A 14 10.94 -21.66 -18.71
C LYS A 14 11.26 -21.40 -17.25
N LEU A 15 11.41 -20.12 -16.94
CA LEU A 15 11.69 -19.61 -15.61
C LEU A 15 10.43 -19.09 -14.94
N CYS A 16 10.36 -19.24 -13.63
CA CYS A 16 9.26 -18.71 -12.84
C CYS A 16 9.20 -17.19 -12.98
N ALA A 17 8.03 -16.65 -13.35
CA ALA A 17 7.83 -15.21 -13.48
C ALA A 17 7.95 -14.43 -12.14
N TRP A 18 8.00 -15.13 -11.01
CA TRP A 18 8.14 -14.52 -9.67
C TRP A 18 9.56 -14.65 -9.10
N CYS A 19 10.13 -15.85 -9.06
CA CYS A 19 11.43 -16.12 -8.44
C CYS A 19 12.57 -16.35 -9.43
N GLY A 20 12.28 -16.54 -10.72
CA GLY A 20 13.28 -16.80 -11.75
C GLY A 20 13.83 -18.24 -11.79
N GLU A 21 13.41 -19.13 -10.88
CA GLU A 21 13.86 -20.54 -10.91
C GLU A 21 13.22 -21.34 -12.05
N PRO A 22 13.92 -22.35 -12.60
CA PRO A 22 13.40 -23.20 -13.66
C PRO A 22 12.15 -23.96 -13.22
N ILE A 23 11.14 -23.98 -14.07
CA ILE A 23 9.86 -24.63 -13.80
C ILE A 23 9.99 -26.12 -14.15
N GLN A 24 10.08 -26.96 -13.12
CA GLN A 24 10.00 -28.42 -13.27
C GLN A 24 8.58 -28.82 -13.67
N GLN A 25 8.36 -29.11 -14.96
CA GLN A 25 7.08 -29.58 -15.49
C GLN A 25 7.15 -31.08 -15.77
N THR A 26 6.35 -31.87 -15.03
CA THR A 26 6.36 -33.34 -15.09
C THR A 26 5.38 -33.93 -16.11
N GLY A 27 4.83 -33.14 -17.04
CA GLY A 27 3.81 -33.62 -17.98
C GLY A 27 3.75 -32.84 -19.29
N VAL A 28 3.14 -33.46 -20.30
CA VAL A 28 2.93 -32.88 -21.63
C VAL A 28 1.72 -31.94 -21.57
N GLY A 29 1.90 -30.66 -21.85
CA GLY A 29 0.81 -29.67 -21.79
C GLY A 29 1.28 -28.23 -21.66
N ARG A 30 0.32 -27.32 -21.42
CA ARG A 30 0.59 -25.88 -21.30
C ARG A 30 1.61 -25.61 -20.19
N SER A 31 2.67 -24.90 -20.56
CA SER A 31 3.70 -24.49 -19.63
C SER A 31 3.13 -23.65 -18.48
N LYS A 32 3.52 -23.97 -17.24
CA LYS A 32 3.22 -23.12 -16.09
C LYS A 32 4.02 -21.81 -16.18
N ASP A 33 3.46 -20.72 -15.67
CA ASP A 33 4.17 -19.44 -15.50
C ASP A 33 4.90 -19.32 -14.15
N TYR A 34 4.56 -20.20 -13.20
CA TYR A 34 5.08 -20.20 -11.84
C TYR A 34 5.50 -21.61 -11.43
N CYS A 35 6.63 -21.74 -10.73
CA CYS A 35 7.15 -23.01 -10.24
C CYS A 35 6.29 -23.64 -9.13
N ARG A 36 5.65 -22.81 -8.28
CA ARG A 36 4.90 -23.24 -7.08
C ARG A 36 3.65 -22.38 -6.82
N ARG A 37 2.71 -22.90 -6.04
CA ARG A 37 1.48 -22.17 -5.63
C ARG A 37 1.81 -20.92 -4.80
N SER A 38 2.82 -20.97 -3.94
CA SER A 38 3.28 -19.82 -3.14
C SER A 38 3.77 -18.66 -4.01
N CYS A 39 4.56 -18.94 -5.05
CA CYS A 39 5.02 -17.92 -6.00
C CYS A 39 3.86 -17.26 -6.74
N ARG A 40 2.87 -18.06 -7.16
CA ARG A 40 1.64 -17.54 -7.76
C ARG A 40 0.90 -16.61 -6.79
N GLN A 41 0.77 -17.02 -5.53
CA GLN A 41 0.07 -16.24 -4.50
C GLN A 41 0.75 -14.89 -4.26
N ARG A 42 2.08 -14.88 -4.07
CA ARG A 42 2.86 -13.64 -3.91
C ARG A 42 2.75 -12.72 -5.13
N ALA A 43 2.74 -13.28 -6.34
CA ALA A 43 2.53 -12.49 -7.56
C ALA A 43 1.14 -11.83 -7.63
N TYR A 44 0.10 -12.48 -7.10
CA TYR A 44 -1.22 -11.87 -6.98
C TYR A 44 -1.24 -10.76 -5.92
N GLU A 45 -0.66 -11.01 -4.76
CA GLU A 45 -0.58 -10.02 -3.69
C GLU A 45 0.21 -8.79 -4.11
N ALA A 46 1.36 -8.97 -4.75
CA ALA A 46 2.17 -7.87 -5.26
C ALA A 46 1.42 -7.03 -6.30
N ARG A 47 0.63 -7.65 -7.18
CA ARG A 47 -0.23 -6.92 -8.14
C ARG A 47 -1.32 -6.13 -7.42
N ARG A 48 -2.03 -6.76 -6.48
CA ARG A 48 -3.07 -6.10 -5.68
C ARG A 48 -2.50 -4.93 -4.86
N GLN A 49 -1.33 -5.11 -4.25
CA GLN A 49 -0.64 -4.05 -3.52
C GLN A 49 -0.27 -2.88 -4.45
N ARG A 50 0.27 -3.17 -5.65
CA ARG A 50 0.56 -2.14 -6.64
C ARG A 50 -0.69 -1.38 -7.07
N GLU A 51 -1.80 -2.06 -7.32
CA GLU A 51 -3.09 -1.43 -7.67
C GLU A 51 -3.55 -0.46 -6.58
N ILE A 52 -3.48 -0.88 -5.31
CA ILE A 52 -3.82 -0.03 -4.16
C ILE A 52 -2.91 1.20 -4.10
N VAL A 53 -1.60 1.00 -4.22
CA VAL A 53 -0.62 2.11 -4.19
C VAL A 53 -0.84 3.07 -5.34
N VAL A 54 -1.05 2.56 -6.56
CA VAL A 54 -1.32 3.39 -7.75
C VAL A 54 -2.58 4.21 -7.55
N ALA A 55 -3.66 3.61 -7.04
CA ALA A 55 -4.90 4.34 -6.76
C ALA A 55 -4.70 5.44 -5.71
N ALA A 56 -3.97 5.14 -4.62
CA ALA A 56 -3.69 6.12 -3.58
C ALA A 56 -2.84 7.29 -4.10
N VAL A 57 -1.77 6.99 -4.84
CA VAL A 57 -0.89 8.01 -5.45
C VAL A 57 -1.67 8.84 -6.46
N ALA A 58 -2.48 8.23 -7.32
CA ALA A 58 -3.32 8.95 -8.28
C ALA A 58 -4.26 9.94 -7.57
N SER A 59 -4.91 9.51 -6.47
CA SER A 59 -5.77 10.40 -5.67
C SER A 59 -5.00 11.56 -5.02
N ALA A 60 -3.76 11.34 -4.61
CA ALA A 60 -2.91 12.37 -4.01
C ALA A 60 -2.46 13.39 -5.06
N VAL A 61 -2.11 12.94 -6.26
CA VAL A 61 -1.75 13.82 -7.39
C VAL A 61 -2.94 14.70 -7.77
N VAL A 62 -4.14 14.13 -7.94
CA VAL A 62 -5.35 14.90 -8.24
C VAL A 62 -5.63 15.96 -7.17
N ARG A 63 -5.53 15.61 -5.88
CA ARG A 63 -5.70 16.58 -4.78
C ARG A 63 -4.67 17.72 -4.87
N ARG A 64 -3.41 17.39 -5.19
CA ARG A 64 -2.33 18.39 -5.32
C ARG A 64 -2.59 19.35 -6.47
N ASP A 65 -3.03 18.85 -7.62
CA ASP A 65 -3.31 19.68 -8.79
C ASP A 65 -4.48 20.63 -8.52
N LEU A 66 -5.54 20.17 -7.85
CA LEU A 66 -6.65 21.03 -7.42
C LEU A 66 -6.20 22.12 -6.44
N SER A 67 -5.38 21.80 -5.43
CA SER A 67 -4.87 22.81 -4.48
C SER A 67 -3.96 23.85 -5.13
N ARG A 68 -3.25 23.49 -6.21
CA ARG A 68 -2.38 24.43 -6.94
C ARG A 68 -3.20 25.45 -7.72
N ASP A 69 -4.29 25.04 -8.35
CA ASP A 69 -5.17 25.91 -9.13
C ASP A 69 -5.80 27.01 -8.25
N GLU A 70 -6.22 26.64 -7.03
CA GLU A 70 -6.74 27.56 -6.01
C GLU A 70 -5.74 28.70 -5.68
N THR A 71 -4.44 28.39 -5.63
CA THR A 71 -3.39 29.40 -5.38
C THR A 71 -3.02 30.22 -6.62
N ALA A 72 -3.30 29.71 -7.82
CA ALA A 72 -3.04 30.41 -9.08
C ALA A 72 -4.20 31.34 -9.48
N GLY A 73 -5.43 31.07 -9.02
CA GLY A 73 -6.61 31.92 -9.25
C GLY A 73 -6.65 33.21 -8.43
N THR A 74 -5.79 33.37 -7.43
CA THR A 74 -5.66 34.60 -6.63
C THR A 74 -4.37 35.34 -6.97
N GLY A 75 -4.33 35.94 -8.17
CA GLY A 75 -3.37 37.00 -8.53
C GLY A 75 -3.58 38.31 -7.74
N GLY A 76 -3.99 38.23 -6.48
CA GLY A 76 -4.06 39.33 -5.54
C GLY A 76 -3.02 39.08 -4.45
N VAL A 77 -1.93 39.84 -4.49
CA VAL A 77 -0.94 39.91 -3.41
C VAL A 77 -1.71 40.13 -2.10
N PRO A 78 -1.56 39.29 -1.06
CA PRO A 78 -2.18 39.58 0.22
C PRO A 78 -1.51 40.84 0.76
N VAL A 79 -2.20 41.97 0.68
CA VAL A 79 -1.81 43.18 1.40
C VAL A 79 -1.79 42.80 2.88
N PRO A 80 -0.68 42.97 3.61
CA PRO A 80 -0.65 42.64 5.02
C PRO A 80 -1.70 43.49 5.73
N ALA A 81 -2.70 42.83 6.34
CA ALA A 81 -3.65 43.50 7.19
C ALA A 81 -2.88 44.26 8.30
N PRO A 82 -3.28 45.49 8.66
CA PRO A 82 -2.67 46.17 9.80
C PRO A 82 -2.87 45.30 11.04
N ALA A 83 -1.82 45.22 11.85
CA ALA A 83 -1.76 44.39 13.05
C ALA A 83 -2.95 44.68 13.97
N ARG A 84 -3.99 43.84 13.90
CA ARG A 84 -5.00 43.77 14.96
C ARG A 84 -4.34 43.08 16.14
N GLU A 85 -4.35 43.75 17.29
CA GLU A 85 -3.97 43.16 18.57
C GLU A 85 -4.62 41.78 18.70
N LEU A 86 -3.76 40.77 18.86
CA LEU A 86 -4.19 39.40 19.14
C LEU A 86 -4.81 39.39 20.55
N PRO A 87 -6.03 38.85 20.73
CA PRO A 87 -6.53 38.59 22.08
C PRO A 87 -5.57 37.63 22.80
N PRO A 88 -5.46 37.72 24.13
CA PRO A 88 -4.53 36.90 24.90
C PRO A 88 -4.77 35.41 24.64
N ARG A 89 -3.67 34.67 24.45
CA ARG A 89 -3.66 33.22 24.31
C ARG A 89 -4.32 32.58 25.53
N GLN A 90 -5.53 32.05 25.36
CA GLN A 90 -6.11 31.17 26.35
C GLN A 90 -5.33 29.85 26.33
N SER A 91 -4.62 29.57 27.41
CA SER A 91 -3.94 28.30 27.65
C SER A 91 -4.98 27.19 27.82
N ALA A 92 -5.21 26.43 26.76
CA ALA A 92 -5.99 25.21 26.82
C ALA A 92 -5.15 24.10 27.47
N THR A 93 -5.21 24.01 28.81
CA THR A 93 -4.92 22.76 29.52
C THR A 93 -6.17 21.91 29.51
N THR A 94 -6.31 21.07 28.51
CA THR A 94 -7.14 19.87 28.58
C THR A 94 -6.21 18.68 28.54
N ALA A 95 -5.92 18.14 29.72
CA ALA A 95 -5.30 16.84 29.86
C ALA A 95 -6.18 15.81 29.13
N SER A 96 -5.71 15.30 28.00
CA SER A 96 -6.29 14.11 27.39
C SER A 96 -6.01 12.94 28.32
N ALA A 97 -6.98 12.62 29.19
CA ALA A 97 -7.03 11.32 29.85
C ALA A 97 -7.21 10.26 28.76
N MET A 98 -6.15 9.46 28.52
CA MET A 98 -6.29 8.25 27.71
C MET A 98 -7.16 7.26 28.50
N PRO A 99 -8.19 6.64 27.88
CA PRO A 99 -8.85 5.52 28.51
C PRO A 99 -7.85 4.36 28.65
N PRO A 100 -7.86 3.61 29.78
CA PRO A 100 -7.07 2.40 29.87
C PRO A 100 -7.57 1.40 28.82
N TRP A 101 -6.63 0.83 28.08
CA TRP A 101 -6.85 -0.33 27.22
C TRP A 101 -7.47 -1.46 28.07
N PRO A 102 -8.49 -2.19 27.58
CA PRO A 102 -8.97 -3.37 28.26
C PRO A 102 -7.87 -4.44 28.18
N SER A 103 -7.35 -4.85 29.34
CA SER A 103 -6.47 -6.01 29.46
C SER A 103 -7.20 -7.25 28.98
N GLU A 104 -6.58 -7.93 28.01
CA GLU A 104 -6.94 -9.24 27.53
C GLU A 104 -7.03 -10.24 28.70
N GLU A 105 -8.25 -10.62 29.08
CA GLU A 105 -8.48 -11.91 29.73
C GLU A 105 -8.29 -13.01 28.68
N TYR A 106 -7.02 -13.35 28.41
CA TYR A 106 -6.68 -14.59 27.73
C TYR A 106 -6.64 -15.74 28.76
N GLY A 107 -7.78 -15.97 29.40
CA GLY A 107 -8.05 -17.17 30.19
C GLY A 107 -8.45 -18.31 29.28
N GLY A 108 -7.48 -18.85 28.53
CA GLY A 108 -7.65 -20.03 27.69
C GLY A 108 -6.86 -21.21 28.24
N GLU A 109 -7.50 -21.97 29.13
CA GLU A 109 -6.99 -23.24 29.67
C GLU A 109 -6.73 -24.23 28.51
N PRO A 110 -5.52 -24.82 28.36
CA PRO A 110 -5.30 -25.84 27.35
C PRO A 110 -5.97 -27.15 27.79
N PRO A 111 -6.74 -27.84 26.91
CA PRO A 111 -7.29 -29.14 27.27
C PRO A 111 -6.15 -30.15 27.48
N ALA A 112 -6.17 -30.81 28.63
CA ALA A 112 -5.34 -31.97 28.93
C ALA A 112 -5.65 -33.09 27.93
N GLN A 113 -4.67 -33.47 27.13
CA GLN A 113 -4.75 -34.66 26.28
C GLN A 113 -4.39 -35.88 27.14
N SER A 114 -5.32 -36.86 27.18
CA SER A 114 -5.14 -38.19 27.79
C SER A 114 -4.49 -39.17 26.82
#